data_AF-A0A4D4L9R8-F1
#
_entry.id   AF-A0A4D4L9R8-F1
#
_cell.length_a   1.000
_cell.length_b   1.000
_cell.length_c   1.000
_cell.angle_alpha   90.00
_cell.angle_beta   90.00
_cell.angle_gamma   90.00
#
_symmetry.space_group_name_H-M   'P 1'
#
loop_
_entity.id
_entity.type
_entity.pdbx_description
1 polymer ?
#
loop_
_entity_poly.entity_id
_entity_poly.type
_entity_poly.pdbx_seq_one_letter_code
_entity_poly.pdbx_strand_id
1 'polypeptide(L)'
;MSGTPTAEVYRIDWLPGTDVLHGVCHCGAERTAEDPVELWQWMLAHPTGHHPGGHHPTGHLPAGHHPTDPPEHQPNGHRKEPR
;
A
#
# COMPACT_ATOMS: atom_id res chain seq x y z
N MET A 1 3.13 3.25 -20.96
CA MET A 1 4.40 4.02 -20.99
C MET A 1 4.85 4.19 -19.55
N SER A 2 5.76 3.36 -19.07
CA SER A 2 6.34 3.49 -17.73
C SER A 2 7.81 3.85 -17.91
N GLY A 3 8.05 5.14 -18.18
CA GLY A 3 9.40 5.67 -18.17
C GLY A 3 9.92 5.64 -16.73
N THR A 4 11.14 5.14 -16.54
CA THR A 4 11.84 5.24 -15.26
C THR A 4 11.81 6.71 -14.82
N PRO A 5 11.30 7.05 -13.62
CA PRO A 5 11.22 8.44 -13.21
C PRO A 5 12.64 9.01 -13.17
N THR A 6 12.92 10.02 -14.01
CA THR A 6 14.25 10.62 -14.16
C THR A 6 14.54 11.71 -13.12
N ALA A 7 13.61 11.99 -12.21
CA ALA A 7 13.73 13.05 -11.21
C ALA A 7 13.18 12.61 -9.85
N GLU A 8 13.81 13.09 -8.78
CA GLU A 8 13.28 13.02 -7.42
C GLU A 8 12.03 13.90 -7.36
N VAL A 9 10.86 13.27 -7.25
CA VAL A 9 9.57 13.97 -7.17
C VAL A 9 9.14 14.04 -5.72
N TYR A 10 9.00 15.26 -5.21
CA TYR A 10 8.41 15.58 -3.92
C TYR A 10 6.97 16.03 -4.13
N ARG A 11 6.01 15.51 -3.36
CA ARG A 11 4.59 15.88 -3.46
C ARG A 11 4.14 16.54 -2.18
N ILE A 12 3.33 17.59 -2.28
CA ILE A 12 2.71 18.26 -1.14
C ILE A 12 1.26 18.55 -1.49
N ASP A 13 0.35 18.11 -0.63
CA ASP A 13 -1.08 18.37 -0.73
C ASP A 13 -1.58 19.01 0.57
N TRP A 14 -2.55 19.93 0.47
CA TRP A 14 -3.24 20.47 1.65
C TRP A 14 -4.35 19.53 2.09
N LEU A 15 -4.48 19.29 3.40
CA LEU A 15 -5.61 18.54 3.94
C LEU A 15 -6.86 19.44 4.02
N PRO A 16 -7.98 19.05 3.38
CA PRO A 16 -9.17 19.89 3.31
C PRO A 16 -9.69 20.31 4.69
N GLY A 17 -10.01 21.60 4.83
CA GLY A 17 -10.57 22.15 6.07
C GLY A 17 -9.54 22.40 7.18
N THR A 18 -8.25 22.30 6.87
CA THR A 18 -7.16 22.53 7.83
C THR A 18 -6.03 23.32 7.18
N ASP A 19 -5.14 23.87 8.01
CA ASP A 19 -3.85 24.41 7.55
C ASP A 19 -2.73 23.34 7.51
N VAL A 20 -3.11 22.05 7.53
CA VAL A 20 -2.15 20.94 7.55
C VAL A 20 -1.76 20.57 6.13
N LEU A 21 -0.46 20.43 5.91
CA LEU A 21 0.15 19.91 4.70
C LEU A 21 0.48 18.43 4.87
N HIS A 22 0.24 17.63 3.83
CA HIS A 22 0.74 16.27 3.69
C HIS A 22 1.86 16.28 2.63
N GLY A 23 3.10 16.02 3.06
CA GLY A 23 4.25 15.84 2.19
C GLY A 23 4.61 14.37 1.97
N VAL A 24 4.93 14.02 0.71
CA VAL A 24 5.48 12.73 0.31
C VAL A 24 6.88 12.96 -0.26
N CYS A 25 7.88 12.38 0.39
CA CYS A 25 9.26 12.40 -0.07
C CYS A 25 9.44 11.53 -1.32
N HIS A 26 10.49 11.78 -2.10
CA HIS A 26 10.85 10.96 -3.26
C HIS A 26 11.09 9.48 -2.93
N CYS A 27 11.38 9.14 -1.67
CA CYS A 27 11.53 7.76 -1.20
C CYS A 27 10.19 7.10 -0.78
N GLY A 28 9.07 7.81 -0.88
CA GLY A 28 7.74 7.33 -0.48
C GLY A 28 7.42 7.47 1.01
N ALA A 29 8.28 8.13 1.80
CA ALA A 29 7.94 8.47 3.17
C ALA A 29 6.90 9.61 3.21
N GLU A 30 5.98 9.56 4.18
CA GLU A 30 4.91 10.54 4.34
C GLU A 30 5.06 11.28 5.67
N ARG A 31 4.77 12.59 5.68
CA ARG A 31 4.70 13.40 6.90
C ARG A 31 3.67 14.50 6.76
N THR A 32 3.00 14.83 7.87
CA THR A 32 2.13 15.99 7.97
C THR A 32 2.75 17.08 8.83
N ALA A 33 2.58 18.34 8.44
CA ALA A 33 2.97 19.50 9.24
C ALA A 33 2.10 20.71 8.87
N GLU A 34 1.87 21.64 9.80
CA GLU A 34 1.20 22.92 9.52
C GLU A 34 2.18 23.94 8.93
N ASP A 35 3.46 23.87 9.31
CA ASP A 35 4.50 24.76 8.78
C ASP A 35 5.08 24.21 7.46
N PRO A 36 4.93 24.95 6.34
CA PRO A 36 5.54 24.57 5.07
C PRO A 36 7.06 24.43 5.14
N VAL A 37 7.73 25.27 5.93
CA VAL A 37 9.19 25.26 6.06
C VAL A 37 9.65 24.01 6.78
N GLU A 38 8.98 23.64 7.87
CA GLU A 38 9.24 22.38 8.59
C GLU A 38 9.10 21.17 7.65
N LEU A 39 8.03 21.15 6.83
CA LEU A 39 7.79 20.05 5.90
C LEU A 39 8.88 19.95 4.83
N TRP A 40 9.29 21.08 4.25
CA TRP A 40 10.38 21.12 3.27
C TRP A 40 11.73 20.73 3.87
N GLN A 41 12.03 21.22 5.07
CA GLN A 41 13.26 20.84 5.78
C GLN A 41 13.30 19.33 6.01
N TRP A 42 12.18 18.72 6.39
CA TRP A 42 12.10 17.27 6.55
C TRP A 42 12.35 16.52 5.23
N MET A 43 11.70 16.90 4.13
CA MET A 43 11.87 16.23 2.83
C MET A 43 13.30 16.33 2.27
N LEU A 44 13.93 17.51 2.41
CA LEU A 44 15.28 17.75 1.93
C LEU A 44 16.37 17.17 2.84
N ALA A 45 16.02 16.81 4.08
CA ALA A 45 16.95 16.15 5.00
C ALA A 45 17.17 14.67 4.70
N HIS A 46 16.48 14.09 3.70
CA HIS A 46 16.66 12.70 3.29
C HIS A 46 18.16 12.37 3.09
N PRO A 47 18.67 11.25 3.64
CA PRO A 47 17.96 10.15 4.33
C PRO A 47 17.77 10.35 5.84
N THR A 48 18.17 11.49 6.40
CA THR A 48 18.06 11.74 7.84
C THR A 48 16.59 11.94 8.22
N GLY A 49 16.12 11.12 9.16
CA GLY A 49 14.77 11.24 9.72
C GLY A 49 13.67 10.46 8.98
N HIS A 50 13.95 9.85 7.82
CA HIS A 50 13.02 8.93 7.16
C HIS A 50 13.74 8.10 6.07
N HIS A 51 13.39 6.82 5.97
CA HIS A 51 14.04 5.86 5.07
C HIS A 51 13.04 5.24 4.07
N PRO A 52 13.51 4.70 2.93
CA PRO A 52 12.67 4.16 1.85
C PRO A 52 11.76 2.95 2.20
N GLY A 53 11.62 2.55 3.47
CA GLY A 53 10.86 1.37 3.89
C GLY A 53 9.56 1.66 4.66
N GLY A 54 9.12 2.92 4.73
CA GLY A 54 8.16 3.37 5.76
C GLY A 54 6.67 3.16 5.50
N HIS A 55 6.21 3.06 4.26
CA HIS A 55 4.76 3.03 3.97
C HIS A 55 4.46 1.93 2.96
N HIS A 56 4.31 0.70 3.45
CA HIS A 56 3.42 -0.23 2.78
C HIS A 56 2.01 0.28 3.10
N PRO A 57 1.20 0.75 2.13
CA PRO A 57 -0.22 0.82 2.38
C PRO A 57 -0.60 -0.62 2.71
N THR A 58 -1.02 -0.86 3.95
CA THR A 58 -1.75 -2.08 4.28
C THR A 58 -2.90 -2.08 3.31
N GLY A 59 -2.76 -2.86 2.24
CA GLY A 59 -3.85 -3.11 1.32
C GLY A 59 -4.97 -3.63 2.19
N HIS A 60 -6.02 -2.83 2.34
CA HIS A 60 -7.30 -3.35 2.73
C HIS A 60 -7.68 -4.34 1.64
N LEU A 61 -7.24 -5.59 1.78
CA LEU A 61 -7.87 -6.73 1.17
C LEU A 61 -9.32 -6.67 1.69
N PRO A 62 -10.34 -6.42 0.85
CA PRO A 62 -11.66 -6.81 1.25
C PRO A 62 -11.57 -8.32 1.44
N ALA A 63 -11.71 -8.79 2.68
CA ALA A 63 -11.89 -10.20 2.95
C ALA A 63 -13.12 -10.62 2.13
N GLY A 64 -12.88 -11.26 0.98
CA GLY A 64 -13.90 -11.92 0.21
C GLY A 64 -14.34 -13.13 1.02
N HIS A 65 -15.28 -12.92 1.93
CA HIS A 65 -16.00 -13.99 2.58
C HIS A 65 -16.79 -14.72 1.49
N HIS A 66 -16.25 -15.81 0.95
CA HIS A 66 -17.04 -16.80 0.21
C HIS A 66 -17.42 -17.90 1.20
N PRO A 67 -18.67 -17.95 1.71
CA PRO A 67 -19.19 -19.15 2.30
C PRO A 67 -19.79 -20.06 1.22
N THR A 68 -19.54 -21.35 1.43
CA THR A 68 -20.25 -22.53 0.89
C THR A 68 -20.01 -22.93 -0.56
N ASP A 69 -19.08 -23.87 -0.76
CA ASP A 69 -19.38 -25.04 -1.60
C ASP A 69 -19.57 -26.24 -0.66
N PRO A 70 -20.65 -27.05 -0.78
CA PRO A 70 -20.82 -28.24 0.05
C PRO A 70 -19.86 -29.36 -0.42
N PRO A 71 -19.52 -30.34 0.43
CA PRO A 71 -18.68 -31.45 0.00
C PRO A 71 -19.44 -32.28 -1.02
N GLU A 72 -18.92 -32.36 -2.24
CA GLU A 72 -19.43 -33.27 -3.26
C GLU A 72 -19.41 -34.70 -2.71
N HIS A 73 -20.62 -35.24 -2.58
CA HIS A 73 -20.92 -36.60 -2.19
C HIS A 73 -20.26 -37.55 -3.20
N GLN A 74 -19.30 -38.35 -2.76
CA GLN A 74 -18.69 -39.40 -3.57
C GLN A 74 -19.62 -40.63 -3.54
N PRO A 75 -20.28 -41.04 -4.64
CA PRO A 75 -21.03 -42.28 -4.65
C PRO A 75 -20.06 -43.44 -4.86
N ASN A 76 -20.09 -44.39 -3.94
CA ASN A 76 -19.37 -45.66 -3.97
C ASN A 76 -19.51 -46.38 -5.33
N GLY A 77 -18.39 -46.55 -6.04
CA GLY A 77 -18.27 -47.43 -7.19
C GLY A 77 -17.54 -48.71 -6.82
N HIS A 78 -18.24 -49.65 -6.19
CA HIS A 78 -17.78 -51.03 -6.04
C HIS A 78 -17.76 -51.68 -7.43
N ARG A 79 -16.58 -51.90 -8.03
CA ARG A 79 -16.45 -52.75 -9.22
C ARG A 79 -15.62 -53.99 -8.91
N LYS A 80 -16.32 -55.12 -8.93
CA LYS A 80 -15.80 -56.49 -8.85
C LYS A 80 -14.86 -56.79 -10.04
N GLU A 81 -13.89 -57.70 -9.78
CA GLU A 81 -13.05 -58.62 -10.62
C GLU A 81 -13.42 -58.85 -12.11
N PRO A 82 -12.62 -59.51 -13.00
CA PRO A 82 -11.60 -60.59 -12.80
C PRO A 82 -10.30 -60.42 -13.68
N ARG A 83 -9.24 -61.24 -13.59
CA ARG A 83 -9.11 -62.61 -14.12
C ARG A 83 -7.76 -63.22 -13.72
#